data_AF-A0A9D6FYX1-F1
#
_entry.id   AF-A0A9D6FYX1-F1
#
_cell.length_a   1.000
_cell.length_b   1.000
_cell.length_c   1.000
_cell.angle_alpha   90.00
_cell.angle_beta   90.00
_cell.angle_gamma   90.00
#
_symmetry.space_group_name_H-M   'P 1'
#
loop_
_entity.id
_entity.type
_entity.pdbx_description
1 polymer ?
#
loop_
_entity_poly.entity_id
_entity_poly.type
_entity_poly.pdbx_seq_one_letter_code
_entity_poly.pdbx_strand_id
1 'polypeptide(L)'
;MARAEKRGIPTFSVTRSGFATVVRNQFLGEGFAPDAALYEFPLDMFVPGSDLTPLEKNIDKLIDGLTGWQPRVTGRAAEAPPRVNIEGKDYDDAVTKMNLAFLRNKWGDGLPIVPATEERVNWLLTGTDLSRDTVVGVIPPIARVATVESLAVSLAMTGGRPEYMPVLIAAIQAFVDPKQRASKWQATTANVCPAVIVNGPIGKQIRLNSRHGCLGPDPAHHAGGCIGRAIRLIQQDIGGAVPGSGTMSVYGGPARYTNVVFAEDEDGLPA
;
A
#
# COMPACT_ATOMS: atom_id res chain seq x y z
N MET A 1 17.44 -12.68 -7.89
CA MET A 1 18.14 -11.76 -6.98
C MET A 1 17.95 -12.19 -5.53
N ALA A 2 16.86 -11.81 -4.84
CA ALA A 2 16.58 -12.18 -3.44
C ALA A 2 16.80 -13.67 -3.06
N ARG A 3 16.42 -14.62 -3.91
CA ARG A 3 16.67 -16.06 -3.64
C ARG A 3 18.14 -16.47 -3.70
N ALA A 4 18.96 -15.80 -4.51
CA ALA A 4 20.39 -16.05 -4.63
C ALA A 4 21.15 -15.42 -3.44
N GLU A 5 20.78 -14.20 -3.05
CA GLU A 5 21.29 -13.54 -1.83
C GLU A 5 20.99 -14.37 -0.57
N LYS A 6 19.77 -14.92 -0.45
CA LYS A 6 19.41 -15.87 0.64
C LYS A 6 20.28 -17.12 0.69
N ARG A 7 20.98 -17.46 -0.39
CA ARG A 7 21.91 -18.59 -0.49
C ARG A 7 23.38 -18.15 -0.37
N GLY A 8 23.64 -16.90 -0.03
CA GLY A 8 25.00 -16.34 0.08
C GLY A 8 25.67 -16.07 -1.26
N ILE A 9 24.91 -16.02 -2.36
CA ILE A 9 25.42 -15.67 -3.69
C ILE A 9 25.18 -14.17 -3.90
N PRO A 10 26.23 -13.34 -3.97
CA PRO A 10 26.09 -11.91 -4.22
C PRO A 10 25.37 -11.64 -5.53
N THR A 11 24.50 -10.65 -5.53
CA THR A 11 23.76 -10.23 -6.72
C THR A 11 23.80 -8.73 -6.89
N PHE A 12 23.83 -8.30 -8.15
CA PHE A 12 23.83 -6.90 -8.53
C PHE A 12 22.69 -6.63 -9.50
N SER A 13 21.92 -5.57 -9.26
CA SER A 13 20.79 -5.21 -10.14
C SER A 13 21.19 -4.12 -11.12
N VAL A 14 20.92 -4.32 -12.39
CA VAL A 14 20.87 -3.22 -13.36
C VAL A 14 19.40 -2.84 -13.54
N THR A 15 19.07 -1.58 -13.31
CA THR A 15 17.70 -1.06 -13.46
C THR A 15 17.71 0.22 -14.26
N ARG A 16 16.59 0.61 -14.86
CA ARG A 16 16.51 1.88 -15.59
C ARG A 16 16.36 3.08 -14.66
N SER A 17 16.65 4.25 -15.19
CA SER A 17 16.33 5.51 -14.53
C SER A 17 14.86 5.58 -14.10
N GLY A 18 14.63 5.94 -12.84
CA GLY A 18 13.30 6.05 -12.23
C GLY A 18 12.75 4.76 -11.62
N PHE A 19 13.44 3.62 -11.72
CA PHE A 19 12.99 2.34 -11.13
C PHE A 19 13.83 1.89 -9.93
N ALA A 20 14.90 2.61 -9.59
CA ALA A 20 15.78 2.26 -8.48
C ALA A 20 15.02 2.16 -7.15
N THR A 21 14.09 3.09 -6.88
CA THR A 21 13.30 3.07 -5.64
C THR A 21 12.40 1.84 -5.53
N VAL A 22 11.76 1.42 -6.63
CA VAL A 22 10.93 0.20 -6.65
C VAL A 22 11.79 -1.04 -6.36
N VAL A 23 12.99 -1.12 -6.94
CA VAL A 23 13.92 -2.22 -6.69
C VAL A 23 14.34 -2.26 -5.22
N ARG A 24 14.71 -1.12 -4.63
CA ARG A 24 15.06 -1.02 -3.20
C ARG A 24 13.90 -1.41 -2.29
N ASN A 25 12.70 -0.94 -2.60
CA ASN A 25 11.47 -1.29 -1.88
C ASN A 25 11.20 -2.79 -1.92
N GLN A 26 11.37 -3.43 -3.09
CA GLN A 26 11.21 -4.88 -3.22
C GLN A 26 12.32 -5.65 -2.48
N PHE A 27 13.55 -5.13 -2.46
CA PHE A 27 14.66 -5.72 -1.70
C PHE A 27 14.38 -5.71 -0.20
N LEU A 28 13.97 -4.55 0.31
CA LEU A 28 13.49 -4.40 1.68
C LEU A 28 12.33 -5.36 1.96
N GLY A 29 11.40 -5.48 1.01
CA GLY A 29 10.25 -6.35 1.11
C GLY A 29 10.60 -7.84 1.26
N GLU A 30 11.71 -8.27 0.67
CA GLU A 30 12.22 -9.64 0.74
C GLU A 30 13.07 -9.91 2.00
N GLY A 31 13.27 -8.89 2.85
CA GLY A 31 14.03 -8.95 4.09
C GLY A 31 15.51 -8.58 3.95
N PHE A 32 15.91 -7.94 2.85
CA PHE A 32 17.28 -7.49 2.62
C PHE A 32 17.45 -6.01 2.97
N ALA A 33 18.71 -5.58 3.06
CA ALA A 33 19.04 -4.20 3.29
C ALA A 33 18.51 -3.30 2.13
N PRO A 34 17.99 -2.11 2.42
CA PRO A 34 17.42 -1.22 1.41
C PRO A 34 18.46 -0.63 0.46
N ASP A 35 19.75 -0.69 0.81
CA ASP A 35 20.90 -0.23 0.03
C ASP A 35 21.39 -1.28 -0.98
N ALA A 36 20.46 -2.02 -1.60
CA ALA A 36 20.73 -3.04 -2.60
C ALA A 36 21.76 -2.57 -3.63
N ALA A 37 22.77 -3.42 -3.91
CA ALA A 37 23.76 -3.15 -4.95
C ALA A 37 23.07 -3.03 -6.31
N LEU A 38 22.99 -1.80 -6.82
CA LEU A 38 22.32 -1.51 -8.08
C LEU A 38 23.04 -0.44 -8.88
N TYR A 39 23.00 -0.58 -10.21
CA TYR A 39 23.33 0.45 -11.17
C TYR A 39 22.07 0.94 -11.87
N GLU A 40 21.87 2.25 -11.85
CA GLU A 40 20.79 2.90 -12.56
C GLU A 40 21.28 3.29 -13.95
N PHE A 41 20.77 2.57 -14.95
CA PHE A 41 21.12 2.72 -16.36
C PHE A 41 20.43 3.96 -16.93
N PRO A 42 21.19 4.93 -17.50
CA PRO A 42 20.66 6.19 -18.00
C PRO A 42 20.02 6.03 -19.38
N LEU A 43 18.99 5.18 -19.47
CA LEU A 43 18.14 5.07 -20.67
C LEU A 43 16.67 5.19 -20.28
N ASP A 44 15.92 5.92 -21.11
CA ASP A 44 14.48 6.09 -20.94
C ASP A 44 13.71 4.77 -21.17
N MET A 45 14.16 3.96 -22.13
CA MET A 45 13.53 2.68 -22.49
C MET A 45 14.55 1.67 -23.04
N PHE A 46 14.54 0.46 -22.50
CA PHE A 46 15.27 -0.67 -23.09
C PHE A 46 14.49 -1.19 -24.30
N VAL A 47 15.10 -1.08 -25.48
CA VAL A 47 14.59 -1.65 -26.73
C VAL A 47 15.67 -2.56 -27.34
N PRO A 48 15.30 -3.55 -28.16
CA PRO A 48 16.30 -4.29 -28.92
C PRO A 48 17.20 -3.32 -29.72
N GLY A 49 18.52 -3.43 -29.54
CA GLY A 49 19.50 -2.52 -30.17
C GLY A 49 19.84 -1.25 -29.39
N SER A 50 19.36 -1.09 -28.14
CA SER A 50 19.81 -0.01 -27.26
C SER A 50 21.33 0.00 -27.09
N ASP A 51 21.92 1.20 -27.07
CA ASP A 51 23.35 1.38 -26.83
C ASP A 51 23.75 0.91 -25.42
N LEU A 52 24.55 -0.15 -25.36
CA LEU A 52 25.08 -0.73 -24.13
C LEU A 52 26.44 -0.15 -23.73
N THR A 53 27.02 0.74 -24.53
CA THR A 53 28.30 1.41 -24.23
C THR A 53 28.35 2.01 -22.82
N PRO A 54 27.26 2.61 -22.26
CA PRO A 54 27.28 3.08 -20.88
C PRO A 54 27.50 1.97 -19.84
N LEU A 55 27.06 0.74 -20.13
CA LEU A 55 27.24 -0.41 -19.25
C LEU A 55 28.69 -0.87 -19.27
N GLU A 56 29.26 -0.99 -20.48
CA GLU A 56 30.66 -1.34 -20.69
C GLU A 56 31.59 -0.34 -20.02
N LYS A 57 31.32 0.97 -20.17
CA LYS A 57 32.08 2.05 -19.52
C LYS A 57 31.98 2.06 -17.99
N ASN A 58 30.99 1.37 -17.42
CA ASN A 58 30.77 1.31 -15.97
C ASN A 58 30.88 -0.12 -15.43
N ILE A 59 31.49 -1.05 -16.18
CA ILE A 59 31.59 -2.45 -15.80
C ILE A 59 32.35 -2.65 -14.50
N ASP A 60 33.32 -1.79 -14.20
CA ASP A 60 34.05 -1.82 -12.93
C ASP A 60 33.12 -1.60 -11.74
N LYS A 61 32.10 -0.72 -11.86
CA LYS A 61 31.09 -0.52 -10.80
C LYS A 61 30.22 -1.75 -10.58
N LEU A 62 29.95 -2.51 -11.65
CA LEU A 62 29.24 -3.79 -11.55
C LEU A 62 30.09 -4.82 -10.82
N ILE A 63 31.38 -4.92 -11.17
CA ILE A 63 32.33 -5.83 -10.54
C ILE A 63 32.53 -5.47 -9.06
N ASP A 64 32.75 -4.19 -8.74
CA ASP A 64 32.87 -3.70 -7.37
C ASP A 64 31.60 -3.96 -6.57
N GLY A 65 30.44 -3.74 -7.18
CA GLY A 65 29.14 -4.03 -6.56
C GLY A 65 28.89 -5.52 -6.32
N LEU A 66 29.47 -6.42 -7.12
CA LEU A 66 29.36 -7.86 -6.94
C LEU A 66 30.39 -8.43 -5.96
N THR A 67 31.59 -7.85 -5.90
CA THR A 67 32.74 -8.40 -5.18
C THR A 67 33.04 -7.70 -3.85
N GLY A 68 32.72 -6.41 -3.74
CA GLY A 68 33.08 -5.58 -2.58
C GLY A 68 31.90 -5.03 -1.79
N TRP A 69 30.67 -5.09 -2.31
CA TRP A 69 29.50 -4.59 -1.58
C TRP A 69 29.11 -5.52 -0.43
N GLN A 70 28.79 -4.90 0.71
CA GLN A 70 28.22 -5.54 1.90
C GLN A 70 27.09 -4.65 2.42
N PRO A 71 25.96 -5.22 2.89
CA PRO A 71 24.85 -4.44 3.41
C PRO A 71 25.28 -3.64 4.65
N ARG A 72 25.04 -2.32 4.63
CA ARG A 72 25.37 -1.47 5.79
C ARG A 72 24.38 -1.61 6.95
N VAL A 73 23.18 -2.11 6.66
CA VAL A 73 22.09 -2.28 7.63
C VAL A 73 21.71 -3.76 7.69
N THR A 74 22.01 -4.41 8.80
CA THR A 74 21.73 -5.84 9.03
C THR A 74 20.54 -6.08 9.96
N GLY A 75 20.01 -5.02 10.59
CA GLY A 75 18.93 -5.10 11.56
C GLY A 75 17.54 -4.77 10.99
N ARG A 76 16.53 -5.56 11.36
CA ARG A 76 15.11 -5.17 11.30
C ARG A 76 14.75 -4.46 12.60
N ALA A 77 14.82 -3.13 12.63
CA ALA A 77 14.24 -2.37 13.74
C ALA A 77 12.78 -2.08 13.41
N ALA A 78 11.87 -2.85 14.02
CA ALA A 78 10.45 -2.56 14.04
C ALA A 78 10.13 -1.84 15.36
N GLU A 79 10.59 -0.60 15.50
CA GLU A 79 10.06 0.28 16.55
C GLU A 79 8.76 0.91 16.06
N ALA A 80 7.77 0.95 16.94
CA ALA A 80 6.55 1.69 16.67
C ALA A 80 6.93 3.17 16.48
N PRO A 81 6.55 3.81 15.36
CA PRO A 81 6.87 5.21 15.14
C PRO A 81 6.23 6.06 16.25
N PRO A 82 6.90 7.15 16.67
CA PRO A 82 6.34 8.03 17.69
C PRO A 82 5.00 8.63 17.22
N ARG A 83 4.09 8.86 18.17
CA ARG A 83 2.83 9.55 17.89
C ARG A 83 3.12 10.95 17.38
N VAL A 84 2.37 11.37 16.36
CA VAL A 84 2.45 12.72 15.79
C VAL A 84 1.49 13.63 16.56
N ASN A 85 2.01 14.68 17.17
CA ASN A 85 1.20 15.73 17.80
C ASN A 85 1.11 16.95 16.88
N ILE A 86 -0.09 17.48 16.66
CA ILE A 86 -0.35 18.65 15.82
C ILE A 86 -1.11 19.69 16.65
N GLU A 87 -0.47 20.83 16.90
CA GLU A 87 -1.06 21.91 17.69
C GLU A 87 -1.81 22.93 16.81
N GLY A 88 -3.05 23.21 17.18
CA GLY A 88 -3.93 24.20 16.56
C GLY A 88 -4.48 25.18 17.59
N LYS A 89 -4.95 26.34 17.12
CA LYS A 89 -5.70 27.31 17.95
C LYS A 89 -7.00 26.69 18.49
N ASP A 90 -7.60 25.84 17.67
CA ASP A 90 -8.76 25.02 17.95
C ASP A 90 -8.66 23.70 17.16
N TYR A 91 -9.69 22.87 17.23
CA TYR A 91 -9.73 21.60 16.52
C TYR A 91 -9.63 21.76 15.00
N ASP A 92 -10.32 22.74 14.42
CA ASP A 92 -10.36 22.93 12.96
C ASP A 92 -9.01 23.37 12.41
N ASP A 93 -8.32 24.29 13.10
CA ASP A 93 -6.95 24.69 12.79
C ASP A 93 -5.97 23.50 12.92
N ALA A 94 -6.14 22.66 13.93
CA ALA A 94 -5.32 21.45 14.10
C ALA A 94 -5.55 20.44 12.96
N VAL A 95 -6.80 20.20 12.56
CA VAL A 95 -7.13 19.31 11.43
C VAL A 95 -6.58 19.85 10.12
N THR A 96 -6.67 21.15 9.89
CA THR A 96 -6.11 21.81 8.70
C THR A 96 -4.60 21.65 8.65
N LYS A 97 -3.90 21.95 9.76
CA LYS A 97 -2.44 21.76 9.87
C LYS A 97 -2.03 20.31 9.71
N MET A 98 -2.80 19.37 10.25
CA MET A 98 -2.56 17.94 10.11
C MET A 98 -2.64 17.54 8.64
N ASN A 99 -3.70 17.90 7.92
CA ASN A 99 -3.84 17.56 6.50
C ASN A 99 -2.66 18.13 5.68
N LEU A 100 -2.23 19.37 5.95
CA LEU A 100 -1.05 19.96 5.30
C LEU A 100 0.25 19.20 5.62
N ALA A 101 0.45 18.79 6.88
CA ALA A 101 1.60 17.99 7.29
C ALA A 101 1.60 16.62 6.61
N PHE A 102 0.44 15.98 6.48
CA PHE A 102 0.28 14.68 5.84
C PHE A 102 0.59 14.75 4.34
N LEU A 103 0.14 15.79 3.64
CA LEU A 103 0.52 16.04 2.25
C LEU A 103 2.05 16.21 2.08
N ARG A 104 2.70 16.97 2.97
CA ARG A 104 4.16 17.18 2.94
C ARG A 104 4.94 15.89 3.15
N ASN A 105 4.46 15.02 4.04
CA ASN A 105 5.09 13.74 4.37
C ASN A 105 4.63 12.58 3.47
N LYS A 106 3.72 12.82 2.52
CA LYS A 106 3.10 11.80 1.66
C LYS A 106 2.38 10.71 2.46
N TRP A 107 1.73 11.09 3.56
CA TRP A 107 0.84 10.24 4.33
C TRP A 107 -0.59 10.48 3.85
N GLY A 108 -1.24 9.46 3.31
CA GLY A 108 -2.55 9.61 2.69
C GLY A 108 -2.55 9.58 1.16
N ASP A 109 -3.72 9.84 0.58
CA ASP A 109 -4.00 9.72 -0.86
C ASP A 109 -4.18 11.08 -1.57
N GLY A 110 -3.90 12.18 -0.86
CA GLY A 110 -4.06 13.55 -1.36
C GLY A 110 -5.45 14.15 -1.14
N LEU A 111 -6.43 13.36 -0.69
CA LEU A 111 -7.75 13.84 -0.29
C LEU A 111 -7.75 14.16 1.22
N PRO A 112 -8.66 15.03 1.70
CA PRO A 112 -8.81 15.29 3.12
C PRO A 112 -9.05 14.00 3.92
N ILE A 113 -8.40 13.89 5.07
CA ILE A 113 -8.52 12.78 5.99
C ILE A 113 -9.01 13.25 7.35
N VAL A 114 -9.70 12.35 8.04
CA VAL A 114 -10.16 12.58 9.40
C VAL A 114 -9.04 12.17 10.38
N PRO A 115 -8.75 12.92 11.45
CA PRO A 115 -7.67 12.52 12.37
C PRO A 115 -7.91 11.14 12.98
N ALA A 116 -6.92 10.25 12.90
CA ALA A 116 -6.98 8.94 13.55
C ALA A 116 -6.59 9.07 15.04
N THR A 117 -7.42 9.75 15.82
CA THR A 117 -7.22 9.86 17.27
C THR A 117 -7.34 8.50 17.95
N GLU A 118 -6.70 8.35 19.11
CA GLU A 118 -6.78 7.11 19.91
C GLU A 118 -8.22 6.73 20.24
N GLU A 119 -9.06 7.72 20.59
CA GLU A 119 -10.48 7.52 20.82
C GLU A 119 -11.19 6.92 19.60
N ARG A 120 -10.97 7.48 18.40
CA ARG A 120 -11.60 6.99 17.18
C ARG A 120 -11.10 5.61 16.78
N VAL A 121 -9.80 5.36 16.92
CA VAL A 121 -9.21 4.04 16.66
C VAL A 121 -9.80 3.01 17.62
N ASN A 122 -9.87 3.32 18.92
CA ASN A 122 -10.47 2.42 19.91
C ASN A 122 -11.96 2.18 19.65
N TRP A 123 -12.71 3.20 19.22
CA TRP A 123 -14.10 3.03 18.80
C TRP A 123 -14.22 2.06 17.61
N LEU A 124 -13.39 2.20 16.57
CA LEU A 124 -13.40 1.28 15.43
C LEU A 124 -13.03 -0.15 15.82
N LEU A 125 -12.08 -0.32 16.75
CA LEU A 125 -11.67 -1.63 17.24
C LEU A 125 -12.81 -2.41 17.91
N THR A 126 -13.90 -1.76 18.34
CA THR A 126 -15.10 -2.47 18.84
C THR A 126 -15.82 -3.31 17.78
N GLY A 127 -15.50 -3.11 16.49
CA GLY A 127 -16.10 -3.83 15.37
C GLY A 127 -15.48 -5.20 15.07
N THR A 128 -14.57 -5.68 15.92
CA THR A 128 -13.89 -6.97 15.74
C THR A 128 -13.53 -7.57 17.10
N ASP A 129 -13.54 -8.89 17.19
CA ASP A 129 -13.09 -9.62 18.39
C ASP A 129 -11.57 -9.87 18.38
N LEU A 130 -10.88 -9.53 17.29
CA LEU A 130 -9.43 -9.69 17.19
C LEU A 130 -8.69 -8.65 18.02
N SER A 131 -7.58 -9.06 18.64
CA SER A 131 -6.68 -8.15 19.35
C SER A 131 -6.09 -7.09 18.39
N ARG A 132 -5.84 -5.90 18.91
CA ARG A 132 -5.25 -4.77 18.15
C ARG A 132 -3.89 -5.11 17.54
N ASP A 133 -3.14 -6.00 18.20
CA ASP A 133 -1.80 -6.44 17.79
C ASP A 133 -1.83 -7.65 16.84
N THR A 134 -3.01 -8.21 16.57
CA THR A 134 -3.15 -9.35 15.65
C THR A 134 -2.65 -8.94 14.28
N VAL A 135 -1.64 -9.67 13.79
CA VAL A 135 -1.08 -9.49 12.46
C VAL A 135 -2.06 -10.04 11.42
N VAL A 136 -2.48 -9.16 10.49
CA VAL A 136 -3.38 -9.52 9.39
C VAL A 136 -2.58 -9.96 8.17
N GLY A 137 -1.41 -9.34 7.94
CA GLY A 137 -0.57 -9.68 6.81
C GLY A 137 0.64 -8.77 6.65
N VAL A 138 1.39 -9.00 5.58
CA VAL A 138 2.55 -8.20 5.20
C VAL A 138 2.25 -7.52 3.88
N ILE A 139 2.22 -6.19 3.86
CA ILE A 139 1.74 -5.40 2.72
C ILE A 139 2.91 -5.07 1.78
N PRO A 140 2.88 -5.53 0.51
CA PRO A 140 3.89 -5.17 -0.49
C PRO A 140 3.65 -3.77 -1.08
N PRO A 141 4.66 -3.15 -1.73
CA PRO A 141 6.02 -3.67 -1.99
C PRO A 141 7.04 -3.65 -0.83
N ILE A 142 6.96 -2.73 0.14
CA ILE A 142 8.00 -2.61 1.19
C ILE A 142 7.92 -3.67 2.30
N ALA A 143 6.90 -4.54 2.25
CA ALA A 143 6.64 -5.64 3.18
C ALA A 143 6.61 -5.22 4.67
N ARG A 144 5.90 -4.14 4.97
CA ARG A 144 5.57 -3.79 6.36
C ARG A 144 4.41 -4.64 6.86
N VAL A 145 4.47 -4.97 8.15
CA VAL A 145 3.43 -5.73 8.84
C VAL A 145 2.20 -4.83 9.02
N ALA A 146 1.03 -5.34 8.65
CA ALA A 146 -0.26 -4.75 8.96
C ALA A 146 -0.90 -5.52 10.11
N THR A 147 -1.24 -4.79 11.18
CA THR A 147 -2.02 -5.27 12.33
C THR A 147 -3.46 -4.77 12.26
N VAL A 148 -4.35 -5.34 13.07
CA VAL A 148 -5.73 -4.87 13.23
C VAL A 148 -5.77 -3.38 13.59
N GLU A 149 -4.88 -2.90 14.47
CA GLU A 149 -4.76 -1.46 14.78
C GLU A 149 -4.41 -0.63 13.56
N SER A 150 -3.44 -1.05 12.75
CA SER A 150 -3.04 -0.29 11.55
C SER A 150 -4.17 -0.18 10.51
N LEU A 151 -5.01 -1.22 10.43
CA LEU A 151 -6.23 -1.22 9.61
C LEU A 151 -7.27 -0.25 10.19
N ALA A 152 -7.48 -0.27 11.50
CA ALA A 152 -8.39 0.66 12.19
C ALA A 152 -7.94 2.12 12.03
N VAL A 153 -6.63 2.41 12.08
CA VAL A 153 -6.06 3.75 11.80
C VAL A 153 -6.42 4.20 10.38
N SER A 154 -6.18 3.34 9.40
CA SER A 154 -6.48 3.65 7.99
C SER A 154 -7.98 3.87 7.77
N LEU A 155 -8.82 3.07 8.44
CA LEU A 155 -10.28 3.20 8.39
C LEU A 155 -10.78 4.47 9.11
N ALA A 156 -10.14 4.88 10.21
CA ALA A 156 -10.43 6.14 10.91
C ALA A 156 -10.17 7.34 10.00
N MET A 157 -9.06 7.30 9.26
CA MET A 157 -8.67 8.36 8.33
C MET A 157 -9.68 8.58 7.21
N THR A 158 -10.44 7.55 6.85
CA THR A 158 -11.44 7.58 5.78
C THR A 158 -12.87 7.71 6.28
N GLY A 159 -13.07 7.97 7.58
CA GLY A 159 -14.39 8.13 8.18
C GLY A 159 -15.21 6.84 8.24
N GLY A 160 -14.54 5.68 8.37
CA GLY A 160 -15.22 4.41 8.53
C GLY A 160 -15.91 4.23 9.88
N ARG A 161 -16.56 3.06 10.05
CA ARG A 161 -17.33 2.69 11.24
C ARG A 161 -16.92 1.30 11.72
N PRO A 162 -17.17 0.95 13.00
CA PRO A 162 -16.77 -0.34 13.56
C PRO A 162 -17.27 -1.52 12.73
N GLU A 163 -18.51 -1.46 12.24
CA GLU A 163 -19.16 -2.54 11.47
C GLU A 163 -18.44 -2.83 10.13
N TYR A 164 -17.53 -1.95 9.68
CA TYR A 164 -16.75 -2.12 8.46
C TYR A 164 -15.47 -2.93 8.69
N MET A 165 -15.03 -3.07 9.94
CA MET A 165 -13.79 -3.76 10.29
C MET A 165 -13.73 -5.21 9.78
N PRO A 166 -14.78 -6.05 9.93
CA PRO A 166 -14.71 -7.43 9.45
C PRO A 166 -14.46 -7.53 7.94
N VAL A 167 -15.12 -6.66 7.15
CA VAL A 167 -14.94 -6.61 5.69
C VAL A 167 -13.54 -6.11 5.33
N LEU A 168 -13.04 -5.06 6.00
CA LEU A 168 -11.70 -4.55 5.77
C LEU A 168 -10.63 -5.60 6.10
N ILE A 169 -10.73 -6.28 7.24
CA ILE A 169 -9.80 -7.34 7.64
C ILE A 169 -9.79 -8.46 6.60
N ALA A 170 -10.97 -8.97 6.21
CA ALA A 170 -11.09 -10.02 5.19
C ALA A 170 -10.52 -9.57 3.84
N ALA A 171 -10.77 -8.33 3.42
CA ALA A 171 -10.23 -7.77 2.19
C ALA A 171 -8.70 -7.71 2.20
N ILE A 172 -8.10 -7.32 3.33
CA ILE A 172 -6.64 -7.29 3.46
C ILE A 172 -6.04 -8.70 3.52
N GLN A 173 -6.68 -9.64 4.23
CA GLN A 173 -6.28 -11.06 4.22
C GLN A 173 -6.27 -11.63 2.80
N ALA A 174 -7.32 -11.35 2.02
CA ALA A 174 -7.39 -11.74 0.62
C ALA A 174 -6.32 -11.06 -0.23
N PHE A 175 -6.09 -9.75 -0.03
CA PHE A 175 -5.08 -8.98 -0.76
C PHE A 175 -3.65 -9.51 -0.52
N VAL A 176 -3.32 -9.96 0.70
CA VAL A 176 -2.00 -10.52 1.00
C VAL A 176 -1.87 -12.01 0.65
N ASP A 177 -2.94 -12.66 0.19
CA ASP A 177 -2.88 -14.06 -0.26
C ASP A 177 -1.83 -14.19 -1.39
N PRO A 178 -0.87 -15.13 -1.28
CA PRO A 178 0.15 -15.34 -2.31
C PRO A 178 -0.40 -15.53 -3.73
N LYS A 179 -1.62 -16.05 -3.87
CA LYS A 179 -2.32 -16.23 -5.16
C LYS A 179 -2.65 -14.90 -5.83
N GLN A 180 -2.89 -13.84 -5.07
CA GLN A 180 -3.14 -12.50 -5.61
C GLN A 180 -1.89 -11.84 -6.19
N ARG A 181 -0.70 -12.30 -5.81
CA ARG A 181 0.59 -11.77 -6.30
C ARG A 181 0.65 -10.24 -6.20
N ALA A 182 0.17 -9.67 -5.08
CA ALA A 182 -0.02 -8.24 -4.88
C ALA A 182 1.20 -7.38 -5.19
N SER A 183 2.42 -7.86 -4.90
CA SER A 183 3.66 -7.17 -5.23
C SER A 183 3.79 -6.86 -6.73
N LYS A 184 3.30 -7.74 -7.61
CA LYS A 184 3.43 -7.58 -9.07
C LYS A 184 2.55 -6.46 -9.60
N TRP A 185 1.29 -6.41 -9.19
CA TRP A 185 0.35 -5.44 -9.72
C TRP A 185 0.32 -4.13 -8.93
N GLN A 186 0.83 -4.09 -7.69
CA GLN A 186 1.06 -2.82 -6.98
C GLN A 186 2.16 -1.98 -7.64
N ALA A 187 3.25 -2.61 -8.09
CA ALA A 187 4.39 -1.93 -8.72
C ALA A 187 4.25 -1.73 -10.24
N THR A 188 3.12 -2.13 -10.82
CA THR A 188 2.91 -2.12 -12.28
C THR A 188 2.82 -0.71 -12.87
N THR A 189 3.09 -0.61 -14.18
CA THR A 189 2.88 0.60 -14.98
C THR A 189 1.43 0.77 -15.44
N ALA A 190 0.61 -0.27 -15.32
CA ALA A 190 -0.83 -0.21 -15.62
C ALA A 190 -1.66 0.34 -14.46
N ASN A 191 -2.86 0.84 -14.76
CA ASN A 191 -3.83 1.17 -13.74
C ASN A 191 -4.53 -0.10 -13.23
N VAL A 192 -4.14 -0.59 -12.05
CA VAL A 192 -4.74 -1.78 -11.42
C VAL A 192 -5.16 -1.44 -10.00
N CYS A 193 -6.33 -1.90 -9.60
CA CYS A 193 -6.84 -1.86 -8.23
C CYS A 193 -7.61 -3.15 -7.93
N PRO A 194 -7.61 -3.65 -6.68
CA PRO A 194 -8.43 -4.76 -6.26
C PRO A 194 -9.93 -4.43 -6.38
N ALA A 195 -10.70 -5.44 -6.78
CA ALA A 195 -12.13 -5.48 -6.60
C ALA A 195 -12.47 -6.42 -5.45
N VAL A 196 -13.20 -5.90 -4.46
CA VAL A 196 -13.70 -6.63 -3.29
C VAL A 196 -15.21 -6.76 -3.46
N ILE A 197 -15.65 -8.00 -3.65
CA ILE A 197 -17.05 -8.36 -3.80
C ILE A 197 -17.48 -9.04 -2.52
N VAL A 198 -18.41 -8.44 -1.80
CA VAL A 198 -18.87 -8.93 -0.51
C VAL A 198 -20.18 -9.70 -0.70
N ASN A 199 -20.12 -11.00 -0.47
CA ASN A 199 -21.30 -11.87 -0.49
C ASN A 199 -21.82 -12.10 0.95
N GLY A 200 -23.15 -12.22 1.07
CA GLY A 200 -23.83 -12.52 2.33
C GLY A 200 -24.40 -11.30 3.08
N PRO A 201 -25.04 -11.53 4.25
CA PRO A 201 -25.90 -10.56 4.91
C PRO A 201 -25.18 -9.27 5.33
N ILE A 202 -23.87 -9.35 5.60
CA ILE A 202 -23.06 -8.20 6.00
C ILE A 202 -23.09 -7.09 4.94
N GLY A 203 -23.17 -7.44 3.65
CA GLY A 203 -23.27 -6.48 2.56
C GLY A 203 -24.47 -5.54 2.73
N LYS A 204 -25.64 -6.11 3.06
CA LYS A 204 -26.86 -5.34 3.35
C LYS A 204 -26.76 -4.60 4.70
N GLN A 205 -26.25 -5.25 5.74
CA GLN A 205 -26.14 -4.68 7.09
C GLN A 205 -25.33 -3.39 7.14
N ILE A 206 -24.21 -3.34 6.41
CA ILE A 206 -23.35 -2.15 6.37
C ILE A 206 -23.71 -1.20 5.23
N ARG A 207 -24.72 -1.53 4.42
CA ARG A 207 -25.15 -0.77 3.23
C ARG A 207 -24.04 -0.65 2.19
N LEU A 208 -23.45 -1.78 1.80
CA LEU A 208 -22.70 -1.86 0.54
C LEU A 208 -23.66 -1.81 -0.64
N ASN A 209 -23.30 -1.06 -1.67
CA ASN A 209 -24.12 -0.97 -2.87
C ASN A 209 -23.98 -2.27 -3.69
N SER A 210 -25.07 -2.76 -4.27
CA SER A 210 -25.10 -3.88 -5.22
C SER A 210 -25.98 -3.56 -6.45
N ARG A 211 -26.47 -2.33 -6.60
CA ARG A 211 -27.53 -1.93 -7.55
C ARG A 211 -27.20 -0.60 -8.24
N HIS A 212 -28.20 0.27 -8.39
CA HIS A 212 -28.08 1.55 -9.07
C HIS A 212 -26.94 2.39 -8.46
N GLY A 213 -26.07 2.90 -9.34
CA GLY A 213 -24.92 3.68 -8.91
C GLY A 213 -23.81 2.85 -8.23
N CYS A 214 -23.85 1.51 -8.31
CA CYS A 214 -22.76 0.66 -7.83
C CYS A 214 -21.42 1.13 -8.41
N LEU A 215 -20.37 1.11 -7.57
CA LEU A 215 -19.03 1.65 -7.84
C LEU A 215 -18.94 3.19 -7.92
N GLY A 216 -20.04 3.90 -7.74
CA GLY A 216 -20.11 5.36 -7.68
C GLY A 216 -20.37 5.90 -6.27
N PRO A 217 -20.40 7.23 -6.12
CA PRO A 217 -20.79 7.86 -4.87
C PRO A 217 -22.29 7.65 -4.59
N ASP A 218 -22.60 7.14 -3.40
CA ASP A 218 -23.98 6.92 -2.95
C ASP A 218 -24.08 7.19 -1.43
N PRO A 219 -24.81 8.23 -0.99
CA PRO A 219 -24.98 8.52 0.44
C PRO A 219 -25.79 7.43 1.17
N ALA A 220 -26.68 6.71 0.49
CA ALA A 220 -27.44 5.61 1.07
C ALA A 220 -26.56 4.35 1.26
N HIS A 221 -25.56 4.16 0.39
CA HIS A 221 -24.68 2.98 0.38
C HIS A 221 -23.18 3.34 0.45
N HIS A 222 -22.80 4.10 1.47
CA HIS A 222 -21.48 4.73 1.57
C HIS A 222 -20.33 3.82 2.04
N ALA A 223 -20.61 2.61 2.55
CA ALA A 223 -19.58 1.75 3.16
C ALA A 223 -18.43 1.40 2.21
N GLY A 224 -18.74 1.15 0.93
CA GLY A 224 -17.75 0.74 -0.06
C GLY A 224 -16.68 1.80 -0.31
N GLY A 225 -17.09 3.07 -0.39
CA GLY A 225 -16.15 4.19 -0.56
C GLY A 225 -15.18 4.33 0.62
N CYS A 226 -15.68 4.22 1.86
CA CYS A 226 -14.84 4.28 3.05
C CYS A 226 -13.87 3.09 3.14
N ILE A 227 -14.37 1.85 3.02
CA ILE A 227 -13.55 0.63 3.11
C ILE A 227 -12.50 0.63 2.01
N GLY A 228 -12.92 0.93 0.79
CA GLY A 228 -12.04 0.88 -0.35
C GLY A 228 -10.97 1.97 -0.33
N ARG A 229 -11.29 3.18 0.13
CA ARG A 229 -10.28 4.22 0.41
C ARG A 229 -9.34 3.80 1.53
N ALA A 230 -9.82 3.13 2.57
CA ALA A 230 -8.95 2.61 3.64
C ALA A 230 -7.96 1.56 3.11
N ILE A 231 -8.41 0.66 2.22
CA ILE A 231 -7.52 -0.28 1.50
C ILE A 231 -6.46 0.49 0.71
N ARG A 232 -6.82 1.62 0.09
CA ARG A 232 -5.86 2.44 -0.66
C ARG A 232 -4.81 3.06 0.24
N LEU A 233 -5.21 3.57 1.41
CA LEU A 233 -4.26 4.07 2.42
C LEU A 233 -3.32 2.97 2.91
N ILE A 234 -3.84 1.77 3.17
CA ILE A 234 -3.02 0.62 3.56
C ILE A 234 -1.99 0.28 2.47
N GLN A 235 -2.41 0.28 1.20
CA GLN A 235 -1.48 0.07 0.07
C GLN A 235 -0.37 1.12 0.01
N GLN A 236 -0.68 2.39 0.31
CA GLN A 236 0.28 3.51 0.21
C GLN A 236 1.14 3.67 1.46
N ASP A 237 0.52 3.84 2.63
CA ASP A 237 1.18 4.21 3.88
C ASP A 237 1.89 3.01 4.52
N ILE A 238 1.29 1.81 4.43
CA ILE A 238 1.90 0.56 4.93
C ILE A 238 2.68 -0.13 3.81
N GLY A 239 2.06 -0.30 2.64
CA GLY A 239 2.68 -1.00 1.51
C GLY A 239 3.74 -0.19 0.78
N GLY A 240 3.79 1.12 0.94
CA GLY A 240 4.73 1.99 0.23
C GLY A 240 4.37 2.23 -1.23
N ALA A 241 3.16 1.90 -1.69
CA ALA A 241 2.71 2.05 -3.08
C ALA A 241 2.42 3.52 -3.48
N VAL A 242 3.36 4.41 -3.16
CA VAL A 242 3.32 5.84 -3.50
C VAL A 242 3.70 6.03 -4.98
N PRO A 243 2.96 6.85 -5.75
CA PRO A 243 3.29 7.14 -7.15
C PRO A 243 4.73 7.56 -7.37
N GLY A 244 5.40 6.93 -8.34
CA GLY A 244 6.81 7.21 -8.70
C GLY A 244 7.84 6.62 -7.74
N SER A 245 7.41 5.87 -6.71
CA SER A 245 8.31 5.23 -5.73
C SER A 245 8.00 3.75 -5.54
N GLY A 246 6.75 3.41 -5.20
CA GLY A 246 6.29 2.02 -5.02
C GLY A 246 5.26 1.56 -6.04
N THR A 247 4.62 2.48 -6.77
CA THR A 247 3.78 2.17 -7.94
C THR A 247 4.28 2.99 -9.13
N MET A 248 4.41 2.34 -10.30
CA MET A 248 4.90 2.96 -11.53
C MET A 248 3.80 3.23 -12.55
N SER A 249 2.54 3.18 -12.11
CA SER A 249 1.36 3.43 -12.95
C SER A 249 1.53 4.70 -13.76
N VAL A 250 1.44 4.59 -15.08
CA VAL A 250 1.58 5.72 -16.01
C VAL A 250 0.35 6.63 -15.94
N TYR A 251 -0.82 6.02 -15.78
CA TYR A 251 -2.10 6.70 -15.61
C TYR A 251 -2.80 6.24 -14.32
N GLY A 252 -3.54 7.14 -13.69
CA GLY A 252 -4.45 6.81 -12.60
C GLY A 252 -5.87 6.50 -13.09
N GLY A 253 -6.80 6.42 -12.15
CA GLY A 253 -8.24 6.39 -12.42
C GLY A 253 -9.05 6.49 -11.13
N PRO A 254 -10.37 6.71 -11.20
CA PRO A 254 -11.21 6.88 -10.01
C PRO A 254 -11.08 5.73 -9.01
N ALA A 255 -11.05 4.50 -9.52
CA ALA A 255 -10.89 3.29 -8.72
C ALA A 255 -9.51 3.18 -8.03
N ARG A 256 -8.50 3.98 -8.39
CA ARG A 256 -7.23 4.02 -7.62
C ARG A 256 -7.29 4.91 -6.39
N TYR A 257 -8.32 5.73 -6.21
CA TYR A 257 -8.56 6.46 -4.96
C TYR A 257 -9.28 5.58 -3.93
N THR A 258 -10.31 4.86 -4.36
CA THR A 258 -11.20 4.12 -3.46
C THR A 258 -11.16 2.61 -3.64
N ASN A 259 -10.32 2.06 -4.51
CA ASN A 259 -10.50 0.67 -4.99
C ASN A 259 -11.94 0.43 -5.48
N VAL A 260 -12.32 -0.83 -5.63
CA VAL A 260 -13.67 -1.24 -6.01
C VAL A 260 -14.20 -2.12 -4.87
N VAL A 261 -15.19 -1.66 -4.11
CA VAL A 261 -15.75 -2.40 -2.97
C VAL A 261 -17.27 -2.30 -3.02
N PHE A 262 -17.94 -3.45 -3.17
CA PHE A 262 -19.39 -3.52 -3.35
C PHE A 262 -19.94 -4.88 -2.90
N ALA A 263 -21.25 -4.99 -2.78
CA ALA A 263 -21.92 -6.23 -2.41
C ALA A 263 -22.38 -7.02 -3.65
N GLU A 264 -22.42 -8.34 -3.52
CA GLU A 264 -23.00 -9.23 -4.52
C GLU A 264 -24.52 -9.01 -4.66
N ASP A 265 -25.02 -9.17 -5.88
CA ASP A 265 -26.42 -9.00 -6.25
C ASP A 265 -27.24 -10.29 -6.01
N GLU A 266 -27.35 -10.74 -4.76
CA GLU A 266 -28.02 -12.03 -4.48
C GLU A 266 -29.52 -12.00 -4.87
N ASP A 267 -30.19 -10.87 -4.65
CA ASP A 267 -31.64 -10.75 -4.89
C ASP A 267 -32.01 -10.63 -6.38
N GLY A 268 -31.04 -10.48 -7.28
CA GLY A 268 -31.26 -10.32 -8.73
C GLY A 268 -30.69 -11.45 -9.56
N LEU A 269 -30.25 -12.55 -8.92
CA LEU A 269 -29.86 -13.76 -9.62
C LEU A 269 -31.03 -14.32 -10.43
N PRO A 270 -30.80 -14.79 -11.68
CA PRO A 270 -31.81 -15.51 -12.44
C PRO A 270 -32.30 -16.74 -11.66
N ALA A 271 -33.60 -17.00 -11.74
CA ALA A 271 -34.22 -18.21 -11.19
C ALA A 271 -33.76 -19.48 -11.90
#